data_AF-A0A1F6V9I9-F1
#
_entry.id   AF-A0A1F6V9I9-F1
#
_cell.length_a   1.000
_cell.length_b   1.000
_cell.length_c   1.000
_cell.angle_alpha   90.00
_cell.angle_beta   90.00
_cell.angle_gamma   90.00
#
_symmetry.space_group_name_H-M   'P 1'
#
loop_
_entity.id
_entity.type
_entity.pdbx_description
1 polymer ?
#
loop_
_entity_poly.entity_id
_entity_poly.type
_entity_poly.pdbx_seq_one_letter_code
_entity_poly.pdbx_strand_id
1 'polypeptide(L)'
;MRVKILKERDTMITQSFLTEFELSLLKSYNRASKKNIIIGGNESNFIGASKYQNEFLVAFMEAFKEQHAILERELRRGGNNPEKLMDKIGREVESKVRMTLYQKSRLDQNAFQTIARDLKKDIRSVFYENYLNVKV
;
A
#
# COMPACT_ATOMS: atom_id res chain seq x y z
N MET A 1 -15.67 28.39 -28.41
CA MET A 1 -14.90 27.92 -27.22
C MET A 1 -15.71 26.81 -26.56
N ARG A 2 -15.31 25.53 -26.67
CA ARG A 2 -16.01 24.43 -25.99
C ARG A 2 -15.49 24.33 -24.57
N VAL A 3 -16.27 24.80 -23.60
CA VAL A 3 -16.00 24.56 -22.18
C VAL A 3 -16.14 23.05 -21.96
N LYS A 4 -15.02 22.34 -21.81
CA LYS A 4 -15.03 20.98 -21.28
C LYS A 4 -15.46 21.10 -19.82
N ILE A 5 -16.74 20.90 -19.57
CA ILE A 5 -17.25 20.65 -18.22
C ILE A 5 -16.62 19.32 -17.81
N LEU A 6 -15.50 19.39 -17.10
CA LEU A 6 -14.99 18.24 -16.35
C LEU A 6 -16.10 17.91 -15.34
N LYS A 7 -16.79 16.78 -15.54
CA LYS A 7 -17.76 16.26 -14.59
C LYS A 7 -17.06 16.17 -13.23
N GLU A 8 -17.56 16.92 -12.25
CA GLU A 8 -17.12 16.89 -10.85
C GLU A 8 -17.13 15.50 -10.19
N ARG A 9 -17.60 14.46 -10.90
CA ARG A 9 -17.77 13.09 -10.38
C ARG A 9 -16.58 12.15 -10.61
N ASP A 10 -15.60 12.52 -11.43
CA ASP A 10 -14.64 11.55 -11.99
C ASP A 10 -13.22 11.59 -11.36
N THR A 11 -13.07 12.09 -10.12
CA THR A 11 -11.73 12.21 -9.48
C THR A 11 -11.70 11.82 -8.00
N MET A 12 -12.83 11.45 -7.39
CA MET A 12 -12.86 11.02 -5.99
C MET A 12 -12.44 9.55 -5.87
N ILE A 13 -11.69 9.22 -4.81
CA ILE A 13 -11.35 7.83 -4.49
C ILE A 13 -12.62 7.02 -4.23
N THR A 14 -12.74 5.87 -4.89
CA THR A 14 -13.93 5.02 -4.77
C THR A 14 -13.80 4.08 -3.57
N GLN A 15 -14.94 3.70 -2.98
CA GLN A 15 -14.95 2.68 -1.94
C GLN A 15 -14.48 1.32 -2.49
N SER A 16 -14.76 1.01 -3.76
CA SER A 16 -14.24 -0.18 -4.45
C SER A 16 -12.72 -0.21 -4.48
N PHE A 17 -12.07 0.91 -4.85
CA PHE A 17 -10.62 1.02 -4.80
C PHE A 17 -10.09 0.80 -3.37
N LEU A 18 -10.70 1.42 -2.36
CA LEU A 18 -10.25 1.28 -0.97
C LEU A 18 -10.38 -0.15 -0.43
N THR A 19 -11.42 -0.87 -0.87
CA THR A 19 -11.60 -2.29 -0.54
C THR A 19 -10.54 -3.14 -1.23
N GLU A 20 -10.31 -2.94 -2.52
CA GLU A 20 -9.28 -3.69 -3.26
C GLU A 20 -7.86 -3.37 -2.76
N PHE A 21 -7.61 -2.13 -2.35
CA PHE A 21 -6.36 -1.72 -1.73
C PHE A 21 -6.11 -2.45 -0.41
N GLU A 22 -7.11 -2.52 0.47
CA GLU A 22 -7.01 -3.29 1.71
C GLU A 22 -6.79 -4.78 1.47
N LEU A 23 -7.54 -5.37 0.54
CA LEU A 23 -7.37 -6.78 0.15
C LEU A 23 -5.98 -7.04 -0.41
N SER A 24 -5.45 -6.12 -1.20
CA SER A 24 -4.09 -6.19 -1.76
C SER A 24 -3.04 -6.20 -0.65
N LEU A 25 -3.17 -5.29 0.33
CA LEU A 25 -2.31 -5.24 1.51
C LEU A 25 -2.35 -6.55 2.30
N LEU A 26 -3.54 -7.08 2.59
CA LEU A 26 -3.72 -8.34 3.33
C LEU A 26 -3.14 -9.55 2.59
N LYS A 27 -3.33 -9.64 1.26
CA LYS A 27 -2.73 -10.69 0.43
C LYS A 27 -1.20 -10.63 0.47
N SER A 28 -0.63 -9.43 0.35
CA SER A 28 0.81 -9.21 0.41
C SER A 28 1.40 -9.59 1.76
N TYR A 29 0.74 -9.20 2.85
CA TYR A 29 1.13 -9.60 4.20
C TYR A 29 1.11 -11.11 4.39
N ASN A 30 0.02 -11.77 3.98
CA ASN A 30 -0.10 -13.21 4.12
C ASN A 30 0.99 -13.96 3.34
N ARG A 31 1.33 -13.49 2.14
CA ARG A 31 2.41 -14.08 1.33
C ARG A 31 3.78 -13.83 1.95
N ALA A 32 4.08 -12.61 2.36
CA ALA A 32 5.35 -12.26 3.00
C ALA A 32 5.55 -13.02 4.32
N SER A 33 4.50 -13.12 5.14
CA SER A 33 4.53 -13.82 6.42
C SER A 33 4.80 -15.31 6.24
N LYS A 34 4.12 -15.97 5.28
CA LYS A 34 4.36 -17.39 4.97
C LYS A 34 5.80 -17.66 4.51
N LYS A 35 6.34 -16.80 3.63
CA LYS A 35 7.72 -16.91 3.13
C LYS A 35 8.74 -16.77 4.27
N ASN A 36 8.46 -15.90 5.25
CA ASN A 36 9.39 -15.62 6.36
C ASN A 36 9.27 -16.56 7.56
N ILE A 37 8.13 -17.24 7.76
CA ILE A 37 8.01 -18.33 8.75
C ILE A 37 8.99 -19.46 8.41
N ILE A 38 9.26 -19.69 7.13
CA ILE A 38 10.18 -20.73 6.65
C ILE A 38 11.65 -20.35 6.92
N ILE A 39 11.98 -19.06 6.97
CA ILE A 39 13.36 -18.57 7.08
C ILE A 39 13.73 -18.21 8.53
N GLY A 40 12.76 -17.73 9.33
CA GLY A 40 12.97 -17.21 10.68
C GLY A 40 13.12 -18.24 11.80
N GLY A 41 13.45 -19.50 11.46
CA GLY A 41 13.44 -20.61 12.40
C GLY A 41 14.52 -20.57 13.50
N ASN A 42 15.61 -19.79 13.39
CA ASN A 42 16.75 -20.04 14.30
C ASN A 42 17.69 -18.87 14.67
N GLU A 43 17.39 -17.61 14.34
CA GLU A 43 18.32 -16.50 14.68
C GLU A 43 17.65 -15.41 15.52
N SER A 44 17.85 -15.47 16.85
CA SER A 44 17.46 -14.47 17.84
C SER A 44 18.44 -13.30 18.00
N ASN A 45 19.39 -13.15 17.05
CA ASN A 45 20.43 -12.13 17.08
C ASN A 45 20.05 -10.92 16.19
N PHE A 46 20.67 -9.76 16.42
CA PHE A 46 20.42 -8.51 15.65
C PHE A 46 20.48 -8.71 14.12
N ILE A 47 21.41 -9.55 13.64
CA ILE A 47 21.57 -9.89 12.22
C ILE A 47 20.32 -10.62 11.68
N GLY A 48 19.76 -11.56 12.47
CA GLY A 48 18.53 -12.28 12.11
C GLY A 48 17.32 -11.36 12.04
N ALA A 49 17.23 -10.36 12.93
CA ALA A 49 16.16 -9.35 12.89
C ALA A 49 16.26 -8.48 11.64
N SER A 50 17.45 -7.96 11.30
CA SER A 50 17.65 -7.15 10.09
C SER A 50 17.40 -7.95 8.81
N LYS A 51 17.82 -9.23 8.77
CA LYS A 51 17.58 -10.13 7.65
C LYS A 51 16.08 -10.37 7.45
N TYR A 52 15.37 -10.70 8.53
CA TYR A 52 13.91 -10.86 8.50
C TYR A 52 13.21 -9.60 7.99
N GLN A 53 13.57 -8.41 8.48
CA GLN A 53 12.95 -7.16 8.06
C GLN A 53 13.09 -6.93 6.56
N ASN A 54 14.29 -7.17 6.01
CA ASN A 54 14.56 -6.99 4.59
C ASN A 54 13.80 -8.03 3.74
N GLU A 55 13.89 -9.31 4.10
CA GLU A 55 13.23 -10.39 3.38
C GLU A 55 11.70 -10.27 3.41
N PHE A 56 11.14 -9.85 4.54
CA PHE A 56 9.72 -9.52 4.66
C PHE A 56 9.34 -8.36 3.74
N LEU A 57 10.07 -7.24 3.79
CA LEU A 57 9.75 -6.07 2.98
C LEU A 57 9.81 -6.39 1.49
N VAL A 58 10.85 -7.10 1.04
CA VAL A 58 10.99 -7.52 -0.36
C VAL A 58 9.81 -8.41 -0.77
N ALA A 59 9.52 -9.46 -0.01
CA ALA A 59 8.43 -10.38 -0.30
C ALA A 59 7.06 -9.69 -0.31
N PHE A 60 6.87 -8.72 0.61
CA PHE A 60 5.65 -7.93 0.70
C PHE A 60 5.48 -7.05 -0.54
N MET A 61 6.52 -6.31 -0.94
CA MET A 61 6.46 -5.40 -2.08
C MET A 61 6.35 -6.15 -3.40
N GLU A 62 6.98 -7.32 -3.55
CA GLU A 62 6.77 -8.23 -4.69
C GLU A 62 5.29 -8.62 -4.79
N ALA A 63 4.71 -9.12 -3.71
CA ALA A 63 3.31 -9.51 -3.67
C ALA A 63 2.34 -8.34 -3.91
N PHE A 64 2.70 -7.14 -3.45
CA PHE A 64 1.90 -5.94 -3.65
C PHE A 64 1.93 -5.47 -5.12
N LYS A 65 3.10 -5.56 -5.78
CA LYS A 65 3.25 -5.26 -7.22
C LYS A 65 2.34 -6.14 -8.08
N GLU A 66 2.15 -7.40 -7.71
CA GLU A 66 1.22 -8.30 -8.42
C GLU A 66 -0.24 -7.81 -8.39
N GLN A 67 -0.60 -6.97 -7.40
CA GLN A 67 -1.95 -6.40 -7.31
C GLN A 67 -2.11 -5.09 -8.11
N HIS A 68 -1.04 -4.55 -8.70
CA HIS A 68 -1.07 -3.26 -9.40
C HIS A 68 -2.15 -3.21 -10.48
N ALA A 69 -2.25 -4.24 -11.33
CA ALA A 69 -3.23 -4.26 -12.41
C ALA A 69 -4.69 -4.13 -11.91
N ILE A 70 -4.99 -4.70 -10.75
CA ILE A 70 -6.31 -4.60 -10.12
C ILE A 70 -6.55 -3.18 -9.61
N LEU A 71 -5.58 -2.63 -8.89
CA LEU A 71 -5.65 -1.27 -8.34
C LEU A 71 -5.76 -0.22 -9.45
N GLU A 72 -4.94 -0.32 -10.49
CA GLU A 72 -5.03 0.56 -11.66
C GLU A 72 -6.39 0.49 -12.34
N ARG A 73 -6.97 -0.70 -12.46
CA ARG A 73 -8.32 -0.85 -13.03
C ARG A 73 -9.35 -0.11 -12.19
N GLU A 74 -9.29 -0.22 -10.86
CA GLU A 74 -10.20 0.50 -9.97
C GLU A 74 -9.97 2.02 -10.01
N LEU A 75 -8.73 2.48 -10.16
CA LEU A 75 -8.42 3.89 -10.36
C LEU A 75 -9.02 4.43 -11.66
N ARG A 76 -8.83 3.71 -12.78
CA ARG A 76 -9.43 4.08 -14.08
C ARG A 76 -10.95 4.11 -14.00
N ARG A 77 -11.58 3.15 -13.30
CA ARG A 77 -13.03 3.12 -13.07
C ARG A 77 -13.52 4.32 -12.27
N GLY A 78 -12.71 4.82 -11.34
CA GLY A 78 -12.96 6.05 -10.60
C GLY A 78 -12.61 7.34 -11.36
N GLY A 79 -12.24 7.26 -12.65
CA GLY A 79 -11.87 8.41 -13.48
C GLY A 79 -10.46 8.98 -13.22
N ASN A 80 -9.64 8.29 -12.43
CA ASN A 80 -8.32 8.76 -12.04
C ASN A 80 -7.23 8.37 -13.05
N ASN A 81 -6.10 9.11 -13.05
CA ASN A 81 -4.89 8.73 -13.79
C ASN A 81 -4.05 7.75 -12.94
N PRO A 82 -4.01 6.45 -13.28
CA PRO A 82 -3.38 5.44 -12.45
C PRO A 82 -1.85 5.57 -12.35
N GLU A 83 -1.17 6.05 -13.38
CA GLU A 83 0.29 6.02 -13.47
C GLU A 83 0.94 6.81 -12.31
N LYS A 84 0.56 8.09 -12.16
CA LYS A 84 1.07 8.96 -11.08
C LYS A 84 0.62 8.50 -9.69
N LEU A 85 -0.58 7.94 -9.58
CA LEU A 85 -1.17 7.56 -8.31
C LEU A 85 -0.56 6.25 -7.79
N MET A 86 -0.36 5.26 -8.65
CA MET A 86 0.23 3.98 -8.26
C MET A 86 1.66 4.14 -7.75
N ASP A 87 2.45 5.03 -8.36
CA ASP A 87 3.78 5.38 -7.87
C ASP A 87 3.74 6.00 -6.46
N LYS A 88 2.80 6.91 -6.20
CA LYS A 88 2.64 7.54 -4.87
C LYS A 88 2.14 6.51 -3.85
N ILE A 89 1.16 5.68 -4.21
CA ILE A 89 0.64 4.59 -3.38
C ILE A 89 1.76 3.61 -3.02
N GLY A 90 2.54 3.16 -4.01
CA GLY A 90 3.62 2.20 -3.79
C GLY A 90 4.68 2.72 -2.81
N ARG A 91 5.09 3.99 -2.95
CA ARG A 91 6.03 4.64 -2.01
C ARG A 91 5.46 4.75 -0.60
N GLU A 92 4.19 5.11 -0.45
CA GLU A 92 3.54 5.25 0.85
C GLU A 92 3.46 3.90 1.58
N VAL A 93 3.07 2.85 0.84
CA VAL A 93 3.00 1.47 1.33
C VAL A 93 4.38 0.98 1.77
N GLU A 94 5.40 1.14 0.93
CA GLU A 94 6.77 0.72 1.26
C GLU A 94 7.29 1.45 2.51
N SER A 95 7.13 2.77 2.56
CA SER A 95 7.56 3.61 3.67
C SER A 95 6.93 3.17 5.00
N LYS A 96 5.60 3.01 5.02
CA LYS A 96 4.86 2.62 6.24
C LYS A 96 5.29 1.24 6.74
N VAL A 97 5.36 0.25 5.84
CA VAL A 97 5.75 -1.12 6.20
C VAL A 97 7.19 -1.17 6.71
N ARG A 98 8.11 -0.49 6.01
CA ARG A 98 9.52 -0.39 6.40
C ARG A 98 9.67 0.25 7.79
N MET A 99 9.00 1.38 8.04
CA MET A 99 9.05 2.08 9.33
C MET A 99 8.56 1.18 10.47
N THR A 100 7.44 0.48 10.28
CA THR A 100 6.92 -0.41 11.34
C THR A 100 7.83 -1.62 11.58
N LEU A 101 8.42 -2.19 10.53
CA LEU A 101 9.40 -3.27 10.67
C LEU A 101 10.61 -2.83 11.51
N TYR A 102 11.13 -1.62 11.29
CA TYR A 102 12.21 -1.06 12.10
C TYR A 102 11.83 -0.90 13.58
N GLN A 103 10.60 -0.48 13.87
CA GLN A 103 10.14 -0.23 15.24
C GLN A 103 9.83 -1.51 16.03
N LYS A 104 9.29 -2.55 15.38
CA LYS A 104 8.75 -3.74 16.06
C LYS A 104 9.59 -5.01 15.86
N SER A 105 10.61 -4.97 15.00
CA SER A 105 11.46 -6.11 14.59
C SER A 105 10.73 -7.26 13.88
N ARG A 106 9.46 -7.50 14.21
CA ARG A 106 8.54 -8.41 13.54
C ARG A 106 7.18 -7.74 13.37
N LEU A 107 6.49 -8.12 12.30
CA LEU A 107 5.18 -7.58 11.99
C LEU A 107 4.12 -8.65 12.24
N ASP A 108 3.48 -8.59 13.41
CA ASP A 108 2.34 -9.45 13.70
C ASP A 108 1.06 -8.95 12.98
N GLN A 109 0.03 -9.78 13.01
CA GLN A 109 -1.22 -9.51 12.31
C GLN A 109 -1.94 -8.26 12.84
N ASN A 110 -1.87 -7.98 14.15
CA ASN A 110 -2.53 -6.82 14.76
C ASN A 110 -1.82 -5.52 14.38
N ALA A 111 -0.49 -5.54 14.37
CA ALA A 111 0.35 -4.46 13.87
C ALA A 111 0.05 -4.20 12.38
N PHE A 112 -0.05 -5.25 11.55
CA PHE A 112 -0.37 -5.09 10.14
C PHE A 112 -1.79 -4.56 9.90
N GLN A 113 -2.79 -5.01 10.65
CA GLN A 113 -4.15 -4.46 10.55
C GLN A 113 -4.19 -2.96 10.87
N THR A 114 -3.33 -2.50 11.78
CA THR A 114 -3.20 -1.07 12.09
C THR A 114 -2.57 -0.32 10.91
N ILE A 115 -1.50 -0.85 10.33
CA ILE A 115 -0.88 -0.31 9.10
C ILE A 115 -1.89 -0.21 7.96
N ALA A 116 -2.68 -1.26 7.71
CA ALA A 116 -3.66 -1.27 6.64
C ALA A 116 -4.76 -0.21 6.84
N ARG A 117 -5.24 -0.05 8.08
CA ARG A 117 -6.21 1.00 8.44
C ARG A 117 -5.65 2.40 8.23
N ASP A 118 -4.39 2.63 8.61
CA ASP A 118 -3.74 3.93 8.46
C ASP A 118 -3.44 4.23 7.00
N LEU A 119 -2.90 3.29 6.24
CA LEU A 119 -2.70 3.45 4.79
C LEU A 119 -3.99 3.78 4.05
N LYS A 120 -5.13 3.18 4.41
CA LYS A 120 -6.43 3.56 3.83
C LYS A 120 -6.81 5.01 4.11
N LYS A 121 -6.43 5.58 5.26
CA LYS A 121 -6.65 6.99 5.58
C LYS A 121 -5.68 7.86 4.79
N ASP A 122 -4.40 7.51 4.79
CA ASP A 122 -3.33 8.24 4.09
C ASP A 122 -3.64 8.33 2.59
N ILE A 123 -4.03 7.21 1.97
CA ILE A 123 -4.42 7.17 0.56
C ILE A 123 -5.70 7.97 0.29
N ARG A 124 -6.67 8.06 1.21
CA ARG A 124 -7.78 9.01 1.01
C ARG A 124 -7.25 10.44 0.91
N SER A 125 -6.36 10.85 1.82
CA SER A 125 -5.76 12.19 1.81
C SER A 125 -5.00 12.48 0.51
N VAL A 126 -4.25 11.50 -0.02
CA VAL A 126 -3.55 11.62 -1.32
C VAL A 126 -4.50 12.02 -2.45
N PHE A 127 -5.72 11.48 -2.46
CA PHE A 127 -6.71 11.77 -3.51
C PHE A 127 -7.42 13.09 -3.26
N TYR A 128 -7.69 13.45 -2.00
CA TYR A 128 -8.23 14.77 -1.66
C TYR A 128 -7.26 15.90 -2.01
N GLU A 129 -5.97 15.77 -1.72
CA GLU A 129 -4.94 16.76 -2.09
C GLU A 129 -4.82 16.91 -3.61
N ASN A 130 -4.81 15.79 -4.33
CA ASN A 130 -4.74 15.77 -5.79
C ASN A 130 -6.01 16.36 -6.43
N TYR A 131 -7.16 16.21 -5.79
CA TYR A 131 -8.43 16.82 -6.21
C TYR A 131 -8.42 18.35 -6.00
N LEU A 132 -7.88 18.83 -4.88
CA LEU A 132 -7.90 20.25 -4.54
C LEU A 132 -6.77 21.05 -5.22
N ASN A 133 -5.86 20.41 -5.97
CA ASN A 133 -4.64 21.05 -6.51
C ASN A 133 -3.83 21.79 -5.43
N VAL A 134 -3.96 21.38 -4.17
CA VAL A 134 -3.24 22.01 -3.05
C VAL A 134 -1.84 21.39 -3.05
N LYS A 135 -0.87 22.13 -3.60
CA LYS A 135 0.54 21.85 -3.33
C LYS A 135 0.80 22.17 -1.87
N VAL A 136 1.10 21.14 -1.08
CA VAL A 136 1.82 21.28 0.18
C VAL A 136 3.31 21.28 -0.12
#